data_AF-A0A2V1CZY9-F1
#
_entry.id   AF-A0A2V1CZY9-F1
#
_cell.length_a   1.000
_cell.length_b   1.000
_cell.length_c   1.000
_cell.angle_alpha   90.00
_cell.angle_beta   90.00
_cell.angle_gamma   90.00
#
_symmetry.space_group_name_H-M   'P 1'
#
loop_
_entity.id
_entity.type
_entity.pdbx_description
1 polymer ?
#
loop_
_entity_poly.entity_id
_entity_poly.type
_entity_poly.pdbx_seq_one_letter_code
_entity_poly.pdbx_strand_id
1 'polypeptide(L)'
;SQFSDSSTKINIENAVGFVKVPVGLAGPLRIQDGESVDDEFFAPLATVEPTLVASCSRGCKALTQCGGVEFHVLNEGMSRAPVFSFPTPREAVAFARQVPRLHEQFA
;
A
#
# COMPACT_ATOMS: atom_id res chain seq x y z
N SER A 1 4.92 -3.95 -30.82
CA SER A 1 5.19 -2.93 -29.79
C SER A 1 5.65 -3.63 -28.52
N GLN A 2 6.85 -4.22 -28.48
CA GLN A 2 8.06 -3.57 -27.97
C GLN A 2 7.78 -2.64 -26.77
N PHE A 3 7.63 -3.25 -25.58
CA PHE A 3 7.97 -2.61 -24.32
C PHE A 3 9.49 -2.39 -24.37
N SER A 4 9.92 -1.17 -24.66
CA SER A 4 11.33 -0.82 -24.69
C SER A 4 11.88 -0.85 -23.26
N ASP A 5 12.89 -1.68 -23.09
CA ASP A 5 13.57 -2.02 -21.86
C ASP A 5 14.44 -0.86 -21.38
N SER A 6 13.95 -0.14 -20.38
CA SER A 6 14.80 0.58 -19.45
C SER A 6 14.41 0.18 -18.03
N SER A 7 15.02 -0.89 -17.54
CA SER A 7 15.17 -1.25 -16.12
C SER A 7 13.91 -1.69 -15.36
N THR A 8 13.16 -2.68 -15.85
CA THR A 8 12.20 -3.40 -14.99
C THR A 8 12.78 -4.74 -14.56
N LYS A 9 13.39 -4.79 -13.37
CA LYS A 9 13.76 -6.06 -12.74
C LYS A 9 12.47 -6.77 -12.32
N ILE A 10 12.00 -7.70 -13.15
CA ILE A 10 10.84 -8.53 -12.84
C ILE A 10 11.31 -9.63 -11.88
N ASN A 11 10.83 -9.60 -10.64
CA ASN A 11 11.16 -10.62 -9.63
C ASN A 11 10.12 -11.75 -9.72
N ILE A 12 10.51 -12.90 -10.27
CA ILE A 12 9.65 -14.08 -10.41
C ILE A 12 10.50 -15.36 -10.54
N GLU A 13 10.06 -16.47 -9.96
CA GLU A 13 10.65 -17.81 -10.13
C GLU A 13 9.87 -18.64 -11.16
N ASN A 14 10.54 -19.52 -11.91
CA ASN A 14 9.92 -20.42 -12.91
C ASN A 14 8.98 -19.72 -13.91
N ALA A 15 9.39 -18.56 -14.42
CA ALA A 15 8.58 -17.76 -15.34
C ALA A 15 8.28 -18.50 -16.65
N VAL A 16 6.99 -18.60 -16.99
CA VAL A 16 6.49 -19.13 -18.28
C VAL A 16 5.85 -18.06 -19.15
N GLY A 17 5.65 -16.85 -18.62
CA GLY A 17 5.05 -15.73 -19.34
C GLY A 17 4.42 -14.70 -18.41
N PHE A 18 3.51 -13.90 -18.97
CA PHE A 18 2.77 -12.85 -18.27
C PHE A 18 1.28 -12.95 -18.56
N VAL A 19 0.47 -12.44 -17.65
CA VAL A 19 -0.97 -12.24 -17.85
C VAL A 19 -1.27 -10.76 -18.08
N LYS A 20 -2.25 -10.48 -18.94
CA LYS A 20 -2.75 -9.11 -19.15
C LYS A 20 -3.93 -8.86 -18.21
N VAL A 21 -3.85 -7.82 -17.41
CA VAL A 21 -4.96 -7.33 -16.58
C VAL A 21 -5.41 -5.98 -17.15
N PRO A 22 -6.70 -5.78 -17.45
CA PRO A 22 -7.19 -4.48 -17.88
C PRO A 22 -6.94 -3.41 -16.81
N VAL A 23 -6.57 -2.20 -17.24
CA VAL A 23 -6.34 -1.05 -16.36
C VAL A 23 -7.23 0.10 -16.80
N GLY A 24 -8.02 0.64 -15.87
CA GLY A 24 -8.83 1.84 -16.06
C GLY A 24 -8.40 2.97 -15.14
N LEU A 25 -8.84 4.19 -15.44
CA LEU A 25 -8.60 5.37 -14.60
C LEU A 25 -9.90 5.80 -13.89
N ALA A 26 -9.82 5.99 -12.58
CA ALA A 26 -10.88 6.60 -11.78
C ALA A 26 -10.46 8.01 -11.33
N GLY A 27 -11.28 9.03 -11.63
CA GLY A 27 -10.97 10.41 -11.25
C GLY A 27 -11.66 11.48 -12.10
N PRO A 28 -11.35 12.78 -11.87
CA PRO A 28 -10.40 13.24 -10.86
C PRO A 28 -10.97 13.17 -9.44
N LEU A 29 -10.12 12.85 -8.47
CA LEU A 29 -10.35 13.05 -7.04
C LEU A 29 -9.47 14.21 -6.56
N ARG A 30 -10.08 15.31 -6.13
CA ARG A 30 -9.36 16.41 -5.48
C ARG A 30 -8.99 16.00 -4.06
N ILE A 31 -7.71 16.00 -3.75
CA ILE A 31 -7.17 15.56 -2.47
C ILE A 31 -6.41 16.72 -1.82
N GLN A 32 -6.64 16.89 -0.52
CA GLN A 32 -5.96 17.85 0.34
C GLN A 32 -5.24 17.14 1.48
N ASP A 33 -4.00 17.52 1.79
CA ASP A 33 -3.25 16.98 2.96
C ASP A 33 -3.10 18.00 4.09
N GLY A 34 -3.80 19.13 4.00
CA GLY A 34 -3.77 20.20 5.00
C GLY A 34 -2.47 21.01 5.03
N GLU A 35 -1.43 20.62 4.29
CA GLU A 35 -0.11 21.26 4.33
C GLU A 35 0.36 21.79 2.98
N SER A 36 0.32 21.00 1.91
CA SER A 36 0.98 21.34 0.63
C SER A 36 0.35 20.72 -0.61
N VAL A 37 -0.53 19.72 -0.47
CA VAL A 37 -1.22 19.11 -1.60
C VAL A 37 -2.65 19.62 -1.63
N ASP A 38 -3.05 20.20 -2.77
CA ASP A 38 -4.43 20.49 -3.16
C ASP A 38 -4.52 20.31 -4.68
N ASP A 39 -4.62 19.06 -5.13
CA ASP A 39 -4.55 18.70 -6.54
C ASP A 39 -5.54 17.58 -6.89
N GLU A 40 -5.78 17.41 -8.18
CA GLU A 40 -6.67 16.41 -8.75
C GLU A 40 -5.90 15.17 -9.22
N PHE A 41 -6.27 14.01 -8.67
CA PHE A 41 -5.61 12.75 -8.96
C PHE A 41 -6.50 11.79 -9.73
N PHE A 42 -5.90 11.02 -10.63
CA PHE A 42 -6.52 9.88 -11.29
C PHE A 42 -5.90 8.58 -10.78
N ALA A 43 -6.71 7.72 -10.17
CA ALA A 43 -6.27 6.44 -9.66
C ALA A 43 -6.27 5.38 -10.78
N PRO A 44 -5.13 4.74 -11.09
CA PRO A 44 -5.10 3.57 -11.96
C PRO A 44 -5.62 2.34 -11.22
N LEU A 45 -6.62 1.69 -11.77
CA LEU A 45 -7.25 0.49 -11.22
C LEU A 45 -7.09 -0.68 -12.19
N ALA A 46 -6.29 -1.67 -11.81
CA ALA A 46 -6.13 -2.92 -12.55
C ALA A 46 -7.18 -3.94 -12.08
N THR A 47 -8.18 -4.22 -12.91
CA THR A 47 -9.29 -5.10 -12.52
C THR A 47 -9.95 -5.78 -13.73
N VAL A 48 -10.50 -6.97 -13.49
CA VAL A 48 -11.42 -7.65 -14.41
C VAL A 48 -12.88 -7.55 -13.94
N GLU A 49 -13.12 -6.97 -12.76
CA GLU A 49 -14.46 -6.77 -12.21
C GLU A 49 -15.20 -5.68 -13.02
N PRO A 50 -16.36 -6.00 -13.61
CA PRO A 50 -17.13 -5.00 -14.34
C PRO A 50 -17.62 -3.90 -13.38
N THR A 51 -17.79 -2.69 -13.89
CA THR A 51 -18.37 -1.55 -13.16
C THR A 51 -17.51 -0.98 -12.02
N LEU A 52 -16.49 -1.69 -11.49
CA LEU A 52 -15.66 -1.20 -10.38
C LEU A 52 -15.05 0.18 -10.69
N VAL A 53 -14.35 0.32 -11.82
CA VAL A 53 -13.74 1.61 -12.23
C VAL A 53 -14.79 2.71 -12.37
N ALA A 54 -15.91 2.42 -13.03
CA ALA A 54 -16.98 3.38 -13.21
C ALA A 54 -17.62 3.81 -11.87
N SER A 55 -17.73 2.88 -10.92
CA SER A 55 -18.22 3.16 -9.57
C SER A 55 -17.28 4.09 -8.82
N CYS A 56 -15.97 3.79 -8.83
CA CYS A 56 -14.95 4.66 -8.24
C CYS A 56 -14.95 6.05 -8.90
N SER A 57 -15.03 6.15 -10.23
CA SER A 57 -15.11 7.45 -10.93
C SER A 57 -16.32 8.29 -10.49
N ARG A 58 -17.48 7.68 -10.27
CA ARG A 58 -18.66 8.39 -9.74
C ARG A 58 -18.41 8.92 -8.32
N GLY A 59 -17.78 8.11 -7.46
CA GLY A 59 -17.38 8.52 -6.12
C GLY A 59 -16.40 9.69 -6.14
N CYS A 60 -15.34 9.60 -6.97
CA CYS A 60 -14.38 10.69 -7.17
C CYS A 60 -15.08 11.97 -7.61
N LYS A 61 -15.98 11.88 -8.61
CA LYS A 61 -16.74 13.04 -9.09
C LYS A 61 -17.57 13.69 -7.98
N ALA A 62 -18.30 12.89 -7.20
CA ALA A 62 -19.12 13.39 -6.11
C ALA A 62 -18.28 14.08 -5.03
N LEU A 63 -17.19 13.46 -4.59
CA LEU A 63 -16.29 14.01 -3.56
C LEU A 63 -15.60 15.30 -4.03
N THR A 64 -15.07 15.31 -5.25
CA THR A 64 -14.46 16.51 -5.84
C THR A 64 -15.45 17.66 -5.94
N GLN A 65 -16.71 17.40 -6.32
CA GLN A 65 -17.77 18.41 -6.34
C GLN A 65 -18.15 18.94 -4.96
N CYS A 66 -17.96 18.14 -3.91
CA CYS A 66 -18.19 18.54 -2.52
C CYS A 66 -17.00 19.31 -1.89
N GLY A 67 -15.96 19.64 -2.68
CA GLY A 67 -14.80 20.40 -2.20
C GLY A 67 -13.51 19.59 -2.11
N GLY A 68 -13.55 18.28 -2.34
CA GLY A 68 -12.41 17.37 -2.23
C GLY A 68 -12.41 16.54 -0.94
N VAL A 69 -11.32 15.80 -0.72
CA VAL A 69 -11.13 14.97 0.47
C VAL A 69 -9.84 15.38 1.18
N GLU A 70 -9.93 15.58 2.49
CA GLU A 70 -8.76 15.72 3.35
C GLU A 70 -8.42 14.37 3.98
N PHE A 71 -7.13 13.99 3.99
CA PHE A 71 -6.68 12.76 4.63
C PHE A 71 -5.39 12.98 5.43
N HIS A 72 -5.20 12.16 6.47
CA HIS A 72 -4.03 12.21 7.36
C HIS A 72 -3.45 10.82 7.56
N VAL A 73 -2.13 10.68 7.45
CA VAL A 73 -1.43 9.43 7.77
C VAL A 73 -1.02 9.47 9.25
N LEU A 74 -1.70 8.66 10.07
CA LEU A 74 -1.48 8.68 11.53
C LEU A 74 -0.26 7.86 11.97
N ASN A 75 0.04 6.77 11.27
CA ASN A 75 1.18 5.90 11.54
C ASN A 75 1.54 5.11 10.29
N GLU A 76 2.84 4.92 10.06
CA GLU A 76 3.37 4.08 8.98
C GLU A 76 4.37 3.09 9.58
N GLY A 77 4.13 1.80 9.40
CA GLY A 77 5.01 0.78 9.93
C GLY A 77 4.66 -0.61 9.45
N MET A 78 5.69 -1.41 9.15
CA MET A 78 5.56 -2.82 8.80
C MET A 78 5.84 -3.68 10.03
N SER A 79 4.92 -4.58 10.37
CA SER A 79 5.10 -5.49 11.51
C SER A 79 5.77 -6.80 11.10
N ARG A 80 6.68 -7.31 11.93
CA ARG A 80 7.24 -8.66 11.85
C ARG A 80 7.17 -9.30 13.24
N ALA A 81 6.72 -10.54 13.32
CA ALA A 81 6.58 -11.27 14.57
C ALA A 81 7.44 -12.55 14.53
N PRO A 82 8.73 -12.47 14.88
CA PRO A 82 9.57 -13.67 15.02
C PRO A 82 9.08 -14.55 16.18
N VAL A 83 9.26 -15.86 16.05
CA VAL A 83 8.93 -16.84 17.09
C VAL A 83 10.23 -17.29 17.76
N PHE A 84 10.27 -17.16 19.09
CA PHE A 84 11.37 -17.63 19.92
C PHE A 84 10.87 -18.77 20.83
N SER A 85 11.61 -19.88 20.86
CA SER A 85 11.29 -21.05 21.68
C SER A 85 12.24 -21.14 22.87
N PHE A 86 11.69 -21.41 24.05
CA PHE A 86 12.45 -21.52 25.30
C PHE A 86 12.09 -22.82 26.04
N PRO A 87 13.07 -23.50 26.67
CA PRO A 87 12.82 -24.70 27.47
C PRO A 87 11.86 -24.51 28.65
N THR A 88 11.80 -23.30 29.23
CA THR A 88 10.95 -23.00 30.39
C THR A 88 10.20 -21.67 30.24
N PRO A 89 8.98 -21.53 30.83
CA PRO A 89 8.26 -20.26 30.83
C PRO A 89 9.04 -19.11 31.50
N ARG A 90 9.90 -19.44 32.47
CA ARG A 90 10.74 -18.45 33.16
C ARG A 90 11.69 -17.74 32.20
N GLU A 91 12.32 -18.50 31.29
CA GLU A 91 13.25 -17.96 30.30
C GLU A 91 12.53 -17.11 29.25
N ALA A 92 11.36 -17.55 28.80
CA ALA A 92 10.53 -16.76 27.89
C ALA A 92 10.14 -15.40 28.49
N VAL A 93 9.75 -15.38 29.77
CA VAL A 93 9.43 -14.12 30.48
C VAL A 93 10.67 -13.25 30.66
N ALA A 94 11.83 -13.84 30.98
CA ALA A 94 13.08 -13.11 31.10
C ALA A 94 13.46 -12.43 29.78
N PHE A 95 13.34 -13.14 28.66
CA PHE A 95 13.56 -12.60 27.32
C PHE A 95 12.57 -11.47 27.00
N ALA A 96 11.26 -11.70 27.17
CA ALA A 96 10.23 -10.70 26.84
C ALA A 96 10.42 -9.37 27.59
N ARG A 97 10.92 -9.41 28.84
CA ARG A 97 11.23 -8.19 29.61
C ARG A 97 12.44 -7.42 29.08
N GLN A 98 13.35 -8.09 28.37
CA GLN A 98 14.52 -7.46 27.75
C GLN A 98 14.21 -6.90 26.35
N VAL A 99 13.25 -7.48 25.62
CA VAL A 99 12.90 -7.09 24.24
C VAL A 99 12.73 -5.57 24.04
N PRO A 100 12.03 -4.81 24.91
CA PRO A 100 11.90 -3.36 24.72
C PRO A 100 13.25 -2.61 24.70
N ARG A 101 14.26 -3.11 25.43
CA ARG A 101 15.61 -2.52 25.45
C ARG A 101 16.40 -2.80 24.17
N LEU A 102 16.06 -3.89 23.48
CA LEU A 102 16.67 -4.23 22.20
C LEU A 102 16.10 -3.40 21.05
N HIS A 103 14.94 -2.76 21.24
CA HIS A 103 14.31 -1.97 20.20
C HIS A 103 15.20 -0.82 19.71
N GLU A 104 15.92 -0.13 20.61
CA GLU A 104 16.86 0.94 20.24
C GLU A 104 18.08 0.45 19.43
N GLN A 105 18.39 -0.85 19.47
CA GLN A 105 19.53 -1.44 18.75
C GLN A 105 19.16 -1.98 17.36
N PHE A 106 17.87 -2.17 17.09
CA PHE A 106 17.38 -2.83 15.87
C PHE A 106 16.26 -2.05 15.13
N ALA A 107 15.92 -0.86 15.61
CA ALA A 107 15.13 0.13 14.87
C ALA A 107 16.05 0.97 13.97
#